data_AF-A0A950UMN4-F1
#
_entry.id   AF-A0A950UMN4-F1
#
_cell.length_a   1.000
_cell.length_b   1.000
_cell.length_c   1.000
_cell.angle_alpha   90.00
_cell.angle_beta   90.00
_cell.angle_gamma   90.00
#
_symmetry.space_group_name_H-M   'P 1'
#
loop_
_entity.id
_entity.type
_entity.pdbx_description
1 polymer ?
#
loop_
_entity_poly.entity_id
_entity_poly.type
_entity_poly.pdbx_seq_one_letter_code
_entity_poly.pdbx_strand_id
1 'polypeptide(L)' 'MSVDDIEAAATAAVCLGAARVGEMVTDDQGSFQAMHDPEGNEFCFVSA' A
#
# COMPACT_ATOMS: atom_id res chain seq x y z
N MET A 1 -7.83 2.48 2.25
CA MET A 1 -7.80 3.94 2.43
C MET A 1 -7.33 4.55 1.13
N SER A 2 -7.96 5.63 0.65
CA SER A 2 -7.49 6.31 -0.56
C SER A 2 -6.34 7.25 -0.21
N VAL A 3 -5.27 7.22 -1.01
CA VAL A 3 -4.08 8.06 -0.85
C VAL A 3 -3.72 8.69 -2.19
N ASP A 4 -3.26 9.94 -2.17
CA ASP A 4 -2.82 10.64 -3.38
C ASP A 4 -1.53 10.05 -3.97
N ASP A 5 -0.68 9.45 -3.13
CA ASP A 5 0.59 8.87 -3.54
C ASP A 5 0.84 7.54 -2.79
N ILE A 6 0.64 6.44 -3.50
CA ILE A 6 0.75 5.08 -2.95
C ILE A 6 2.19 4.76 -2.54
N GLU A 7 3.18 5.23 -3.30
CA GLU A 7 4.59 4.95 -3.00
C GLU A 7 5.03 5.65 -1.72
N ALA A 8 4.63 6.91 -1.54
CA ALA A 8 4.89 7.66 -0.32
C ALA A 8 4.20 7.00 0.89
N ALA A 9 2.93 6.61 0.75
CA ALA A 9 2.17 5.97 1.82
C ALA A 9 2.73 4.58 2.18
N ALA A 10 3.09 3.77 1.18
CA ALA A 10 3.73 2.47 1.39
C ALA A 10 5.10 2.62 2.06
N THR A 11 5.90 3.62 1.68
CA THR A 11 7.20 3.89 2.31
C THR A 11 7.03 4.28 3.78
N ALA A 12 6.06 5.14 4.09
CA ALA A 12 5.75 5.52 5.47
C ALA A 12 5.31 4.30 6.29
N ALA A 13 4.44 3.45 5.73
CA ALA A 13 4.01 2.22 6.40
C ALA A 13 5.20 1.26 6.64
N VAL A 14 6.12 1.12 5.68
CA VAL A 14 7.34 0.32 5.88
C VAL A 14 8.22 0.87 7.00
N CYS A 15 8.37 2.19 7.10
CA CYS A 15 9.09 2.82 8.22
C CYS A 15 8.43 2.54 9.58
N LEU A 16 7.13 2.29 9.62
CA LEU A 16 6.37 1.92 10.82
C LEU A 16 6.41 0.41 11.11
N GLY A 17 7.07 -0.39 10.27
CA GLY A 17 7.22 -1.83 10.42
C GLY A 17 6.29 -2.67 9.53
N ALA A 18 5.49 -2.04 8.66
CA ALA A 18 4.73 -2.77 7.67
C ALA A 18 5.65 -3.35 6.57
N ALA A 19 5.13 -4.31 5.80
CA ALA A 19 5.82 -4.92 4.68
C ALA A 19 4.97 -4.81 3.41
N ARG A 20 5.61 -4.54 2.26
CA ARG A 20 4.96 -4.57 0.95
C ARG A 20 4.67 -6.02 0.56
N VAL A 21 3.44 -6.28 0.11
CA VAL A 21 3.02 -7.57 -0.42
C VAL A 21 2.98 -7.48 -1.94
N GLY A 22 4.01 -8.04 -2.58
CA GLY A 22 4.15 -8.00 -4.03
C GLY A 22 4.42 -6.59 -4.59
N GLU A 23 4.26 -6.47 -5.90
CA GLU A 23 4.41 -5.22 -6.66
C GLU A 23 3.13 -4.38 -6.65
N MET A 24 3.28 -3.08 -6.85
CA MET A 24 2.15 -2.16 -7.01
C MET A 24 1.40 -2.50 -8.29
N VAL A 25 0.09 -2.74 -8.18
CA VAL A 25 -0.77 -3.05 -9.31
C VAL A 25 -1.40 -1.75 -9.81
N THR A 26 -1.35 -1.52 -11.11
CA THR A 26 -2.01 -0.38 -11.76
C THR A 26 -2.90 -0.89 -12.87
N ASP A 27 -4.17 -0.51 -12.84
CA ASP A 27 -5.23 -0.91 -13.78
C ASP A 27 -6.01 0.34 -14.26
N ASP A 28 -6.95 0.15 -15.18
CA ASP A 28 -7.82 1.20 -15.72
C ASP A 28 -8.60 1.97 -14.63
N GLN A 29 -8.86 1.31 -13.50
CA GLN A 29 -9.56 1.89 -12.34
C GLN A 29 -8.66 2.60 -11.32
N GLY A 30 -7.34 2.65 -11.55
CA GLY A 30 -6.37 3.28 -10.64
C GLY A 30 -5.26 2.33 -10.19
N SER A 31 -4.55 2.72 -9.14
CA SER A 31 -3.41 1.97 -8.61
C SER A 31 -3.68 1.49 -7.18
N PHE A 32 -3.09 0.35 -6.82
CA PHE A 32 -3.10 -0.14 -5.44
C PHE A 32 -1.83 -0.87 -5.05
N GLN A 33 -1.50 -0.82 -3.75
CA GLN A 33 -0.41 -1.56 -3.14
C GLN A 33 -0.94 -2.31 -1.91
N ALA A 34 -0.77 -3.62 -1.91
CA ALA A 34 -1.04 -4.46 -0.75
C ALA A 34 0.12 -4.39 0.26
N MET A 35 -0.22 -4.37 1.55
CA MET A 35 0.69 -4.22 2.68
C MET A 35 0.27 -5.15 3.81
N HIS A 36 1.24 -5.62 4.59
CA HIS A 36 1.03 -6.28 5.88
C HIS A 36 1.53 -5.38 7.00
N ASP A 37 0.70 -5.12 8.00
CA ASP A 37 1.17 -4.46 9.22
C ASP A 37 1.98 -5.43 10.11
N PRO A 38 2.69 -4.94 11.14
CA PRO A 38 3.49 -5.77 12.05
C PRO A 38 2.71 -6.87 12.80
N GLU A 39 1.41 -6.67 13.04
CA GLU A 39 0.50 -7.64 13.64
C GLU A 39 0.05 -8.71 12.63
N GLY A 40 0.36 -8.50 11.35
CA GLY A 40 0.12 -9.43 10.25
C GLY A 40 -1.22 -9.23 9.55
N ASN A 41 -1.94 -8.12 9.77
CA ASN A 41 -3.15 -7.86 9.00
C ASN A 41 -2.81 -7.28 7.63
N GLU A 42 -3.61 -7.68 6.65
CA GLU A 42 -3.49 -7.20 5.28
C GLU A 42 -4.34 -5.94 5.07
N PHE A 43 -3.74 -4.93 4.45
CA PHE A 43 -4.44 -3.74 4.01
C PHE A 43 -3.89 -3.25 2.67
N CYS A 44 -4.73 -2.55 1.91
CA CYS A 44 -4.33 -1.96 0.63
C CYS A 44 -4.40 -0.43 0.65
N PHE A 45 -3.36 0.20 0.13
CA PHE A 45 -3.41 1.58 -0.34
C PHE A 45 -4.00 1.59 -1.74
N VAL A 46 -4.91 2.52 -2.00
CA VAL A 46 -5.52 2.72 -3.32
C VAL A 46 -5.44 4.19 -3.70
N SER A 47 -5.25 4.49 -4.98
CA SER A 47 -5.38 5.83 -5.54
C SER A 47 -6.42 5.79 -6.64
N ALA A 48 -7.32 6.76 -6.63
CA ALA A 48 -8.32 6.99 -7.67
C ALA A 48 -7.87 8.14 -8.59
#